data_AF-B9VHF8-F1
#
_entry.id   AF-B9VHF8-F1
#
_cell.length_a   1.000
_cell.length_b   1.000
_cell.length_c   1.000
_cell.angle_alpha   90.00
_cell.angle_beta   90.00
_cell.angle_gamma   90.00
#
_symmetry.space_group_name_H-M   'P 1'
#
loop_
_entity.id
_entity.type
_entity.pdbx_description
1 polymer ?
#
loop_
_entity_poly.entity_id
_entity_poly.type
_entity_poly.pdbx_seq_one_letter_code
_entity_poly.pdbx_strand_id
1 'polypeptide(L)' 'IYPPKLHQFAYVTDGACSGDEILTMELMMMQALKWRLSPMTIVSWLNV' A
#
# COMPACT_ATOMS: atom_id res chain seq x y z
N ILE A 1 10.03 2.02 11.48
CA ILE A 1 10.42 1.76 10.07
C ILE A 1 10.17 3.01 9.26
N TYR A 2 11.04 3.34 8.30
CA TYR A 2 10.87 4.48 7.39
C TYR A 2 10.49 3.96 5.99
N PRO A 3 9.22 4.12 5.55
CA PRO A 3 8.79 3.61 4.25
C PRO A 3 9.42 4.40 3.09
N PRO A 4 9.55 3.78 1.90
CA PRO A 4 9.94 4.49 0.68
C PRO A 4 8.98 5.64 0.35
N LYS A 5 9.47 6.64 -0.39
CA LYS A 5 8.66 7.76 -0.90
C LYS A 5 7.83 7.33 -2.11
N LEU A 6 6.73 8.03 -2.38
CA LEU A 6 5.81 7.75 -3.48
C LEU A 6 6.51 7.58 -4.84
N HIS A 7 7.47 8.46 -5.17
CA HIS A 7 8.19 8.37 -6.45
C HIS A 7 9.04 7.09 -6.56
N GLN A 8 9.47 6.48 -5.44
CA GLN A 8 10.20 5.22 -5.45
C GLN A 8 9.27 4.04 -5.79
N PHE A 9 8.01 4.11 -5.35
CA PHE A 9 6.98 3.15 -5.77
C PHE A 9 6.60 3.30 -7.24
N ALA A 10 6.43 4.53 -7.74
CA ALA A 10 6.19 4.74 -9.17
C ALA A 10 7.39 4.26 -10.01
N TYR A 11 8.62 4.56 -9.58
CA TYR A 11 9.85 4.16 -10.26
C TYR A 11 9.97 2.64 -10.47
N VAL A 12 9.63 1.82 -9.46
CA VAL A 12 9.75 0.35 -9.57
C VAL A 12 8.75 -0.28 -10.56
N THR A 13 7.75 0.48 -10.99
CA THR A 13 6.77 0.03 -12.00
C THR A 13 7.25 0.24 -13.44
N ASP A 14 8.47 0.73 -13.65
CA ASP A 14 9.03 1.02 -14.99
C ASP A 14 8.11 1.94 -15.83
N GLY A 15 7.51 2.94 -15.15
CA GLY A 15 6.59 3.89 -15.77
C GLY A 15 5.19 3.37 -16.07
N ALA A 16 4.87 2.12 -15.71
CA ALA A 16 3.52 1.57 -15.88
C ALA A 16 2.48 2.22 -14.95
N CYS A 17 2.90 2.75 -13.80
CA CYS A 17 2.04 3.49 -12.87
C CYS A 17 2.68 4.85 -12.48
N SER A 18 1.90 5.92 -12.60
CA SER A 18 2.23 7.25 -12.09
C SER A 18 1.93 7.38 -10.59
N GLY A 19 2.51 8.40 -9.93
CA GLY A 19 2.23 8.69 -8.53
C GLY A 19 0.75 9.01 -8.26
N ASP A 20 0.08 9.68 -9.19
CA ASP A 20 -1.33 10.06 -9.06
C ASP A 20 -2.27 8.85 -9.16
N GLU A 21 -1.96 7.88 -10.03
CA GLU A 21 -2.68 6.60 -10.10
C GLU A 21 -2.53 5.80 -8.81
N ILE A 22 -1.33 5.78 -8.23
CA ILE A 22 -1.06 5.11 -6.94
C ILE A 22 -1.88 5.74 -5.81
N LEU A 23 -1.90 7.08 -5.70
CA LEU A 23 -2.68 7.79 -4.69
C LEU A 23 -4.19 7.56 -4.85
N THR A 24 -4.67 7.56 -6.10
CA THR A 24 -6.07 7.27 -6.42
C THR A 24 -6.45 5.85 -5.98
N MET A 25 -5.60 4.87 -6.32
CA MET A 25 -5.83 3.47 -5.95
C MET A 25 -5.74 3.25 -4.45
N GLU A 26 -4.81 3.92 -3.76
CA GLU A 26 -4.71 3.87 -2.29
C GLU A 26 -6.03 4.28 -1.62
N LEU A 27 -6.59 5.43 -2.00
CA LEU A 27 -7.89 5.89 -1.49
C LEU A 27 -9.02 4.91 -1.82
N MET A 28 -9.08 4.40 -3.05
CA MET A 28 -10.09 3.41 -3.46
C MET A 28 -10.03 2.15 -2.61
N MET A 29 -8.82 1.59 -2.40
CA MET A 29 -8.62 0.40 -1.57
C MET A 29 -9.03 0.65 -0.11
N MET A 30 -8.58 1.76 0.48
CA MET A 30 -8.89 2.09 1.87
C MET A 30 -10.39 2.26 2.09
N GLN A 31 -11.08 2.95 1.18
CA GLN A 31 -12.54 3.12 1.22
C GLN A 31 -13.28 1.79 1.03
N ALA A 32 -12.89 0.97 0.05
CA ALA A 32 -13.50 -0.33 -0.22
C ALA A 32 -13.36 -1.29 0.98
N LEU A 33 -12.23 -1.25 1.67
CA LEU A 33 -11.97 -2.01 2.90
C LEU A 33 -12.58 -1.39 4.16
N LYS A 34 -13.32 -0.28 4.04
CA LYS A 34 -13.91 0.47 5.17
C LYS A 34 -12.86 0.84 6.22
N TRP A 35 -11.65 1.19 5.78
CA TRP A 35 -10.52 1.57 6.62
C TRP A 35 -10.09 0.49 7.64
N ARG A 36 -10.47 -0.79 7.43
CA ARG A 36 -10.07 -1.92 8.26
C ARG A 36 -8.72 -2.49 7.83
N LEU A 37 -7.64 -1.78 8.15
CA LEU A 37 -6.27 -2.07 7.68
C LEU A 37 -5.37 -2.77 8.71
N SER A 38 -5.91 -3.19 9.86
CA SER A 38 -5.15 -3.84 10.94
C SER A 38 -5.56 -5.31 11.15
N PRO A 39 -5.43 -6.20 10.14
CA PRO A 39 -5.69 -7.62 10.32
C PRO A 39 -4.55 -8.32 11.06
N MET A 40 -4.86 -9.44 11.71
CA MET A 40 -3.83 -10.39 12.14
C MET A 40 -3.34 -11.16 10.91
N THR A 41 -2.15 -10.81 10.41
CA THR A 41 -1.54 -11.43 9.23
C THR A 41 -0.92 -12.78 9.58
N ILE A 42 -0.68 -13.63 8.58
CA ILE A 42 -0.12 -14.98 8.79
C ILE A 42 1.22 -14.93 9.55
N VAL A 43 2.11 -14.00 9.23
CA VAL A 43 3.40 -13.86 9.93
C VAL A 43 3.24 -13.37 11.38
N SER A 44 2.19 -12.58 11.68
CA SER A 44 1.93 -12.14 13.06
C SER A 44 1.52 -13.29 13.98
N TRP A 45 0.86 -14.32 13.45
CA TRP A 45 0.52 -15.53 14.21
C TRP A 45 1.74 -16.32 14.67
N LEU A 46 2.86 -16.29 13.92
CA LEU A 46 4.08 -16.99 14.31
C LEU A 46 4.74 -16.35 15.56
N ASN A 47 4.41 -15.10 15.85
CA ASN A 47 4.94 -14.36 16.99
C ASN A 47 4.00 -14.35 18.21
N VAL A 48 2.91 -15.14 18.18
CA VAL A 48 2.01 -15.41 19.32
C VAL A 48 2.51 -16.63 20.09
#